data_AF-N9VBD1-F1
#
_entry.id   AF-N9VBD1-F1
#
_cell.length_a   1.000
_cell.length_b   1.000
_cell.length_c   1.000
_cell.angle_alpha   90.00
_cell.angle_beta   90.00
_cell.angle_gamma   90.00
#
_symmetry.space_group_name_H-M   'P 1'
#
loop_
_entity.id
_entity.type
_entity.pdbx_description
1 polymer ?
#
loop_
_entity_poly.entity_id
_entity_poly.type
_entity_poly.pdbx_seq_one_letter_code
_entity_poly.pdbx_strand_id
1 'polypeptide(L)'
;MINWKYPYNSKRWIALRDKHLWKQPYCVKCETTFNLQVDHIISHRNNEDLFLDPENLQTLCIQHHSEKTNQTKGLIFFKRSNLPLKINTGVVGGINLHLEQFIKLQAHYFTNYATHCEFNIKQNNLNYKELQTLVDLVLEFFKIKGLVFENIKSNESQVVELFNNLLAE
;
A
#
# COMPACT_ATOMS: atom_id res chain seq x y z
N MET A 1 0.83 -20.79 9.39
CA MET A 1 1.93 -19.81 9.50
C MET A 1 2.35 -19.45 8.08
N ILE A 2 2.21 -18.17 7.68
CA ILE A 2 2.66 -17.72 6.37
C ILE A 2 4.19 -17.81 6.34
N ASN A 3 4.73 -18.57 5.39
CA ASN A 3 6.16 -18.71 5.19
C ASN A 3 6.60 -17.68 4.14
N TRP A 4 7.01 -16.50 4.60
CA TRP A 4 7.63 -15.51 3.71
C TRP A 4 8.93 -16.11 3.17
N LYS A 5 8.96 -16.40 1.86
CA LYS A 5 10.03 -17.15 1.21
C LYS A 5 11.37 -16.40 1.16
N TYR A 6 11.38 -15.09 1.43
CA TYR A 6 12.60 -14.30 1.25
C TYR A 6 13.52 -14.26 2.48
N PRO A 7 14.82 -14.44 2.26
CA PRO A 7 15.83 -14.40 3.32
C PRO A 7 16.13 -12.96 3.74
N TYR A 8 15.50 -12.51 4.83
CA TYR A 8 15.87 -11.28 5.56
C TYR A 8 17.29 -11.32 6.16
N ASN A 9 18.00 -12.44 6.03
CA ASN A 9 19.41 -12.59 6.37
C ASN A 9 20.34 -12.61 5.12
N SER A 10 19.80 -12.40 3.92
CA SER A 10 20.62 -12.36 2.70
C SER A 10 21.51 -11.13 2.64
N LYS A 11 22.67 -11.28 1.99
CA LYS A 11 23.62 -10.17 1.78
C LYS A 11 23.00 -9.00 1.02
N ARG A 12 22.13 -9.29 0.02
CA ARG A 12 21.42 -8.26 -0.76
C ARG A 12 20.50 -7.43 0.13
N TRP A 13 19.67 -8.10 0.94
CA TRP A 13 18.79 -7.41 1.87
C TRP A 13 19.56 -6.61 2.93
N ILE A 14 20.59 -7.19 3.55
CA ILE A 14 21.39 -6.49 4.58
C ILE A 14 22.02 -5.22 3.99
N ALA A 15 22.65 -5.31 2.82
CA ALA A 15 23.26 -4.16 2.17
C ALA A 15 22.24 -3.07 1.79
N LEU A 16 21.07 -3.47 1.29
CA LEU A 16 19.98 -2.56 0.96
C LEU A 16 19.43 -1.87 2.22
N ARG A 17 19.15 -2.66 3.25
CA ARG A 17 18.65 -2.21 4.56
C ARG A 17 19.59 -1.19 5.18
N ASP A 18 20.89 -1.46 5.18
CA ASP A 18 21.88 -0.57 5.78
C ASP A 18 21.94 0.75 4.99
N LYS A 19 21.98 0.70 3.65
CA LYS A 19 21.92 1.88 2.80
C LYS A 19 20.67 2.72 3.05
N HIS A 20 19.52 2.06 3.25
CA HIS A 20 18.26 2.72 3.58
C HIS A 20 18.32 3.44 4.94
N LEU A 21 18.78 2.75 5.99
CA LEU A 21 18.92 3.35 7.32
C LEU A 21 19.90 4.52 7.35
N TRP A 22 20.96 4.49 6.53
CA TRP A 22 21.86 5.63 6.38
C TRP A 22 21.16 6.87 5.79
N LYS A 23 20.24 6.67 4.84
CA LYS A 23 19.46 7.77 4.24
C LYS A 23 18.34 8.26 5.16
N GLN A 24 17.73 7.35 5.92
CA GLN A 24 16.56 7.61 6.74
C GLN A 24 16.72 7.00 8.14
N PRO A 25 17.58 7.60 9.00
CA PRO A 25 17.93 7.09 10.32
C PRO A 25 16.88 7.44 11.40
N TYR A 26 15.62 7.64 11.01
CA TYR A 26 14.52 8.04 11.89
C TYR A 26 13.20 7.46 11.41
N CYS A 27 12.24 7.32 12.31
CA CYS A 27 10.90 6.90 11.95
C CYS A 27 10.23 7.95 11.06
N VAL A 28 9.70 7.55 9.89
CA VAL A 28 9.04 8.50 8.97
C VAL A 28 7.75 9.11 9.50
N LYS A 29 7.18 8.55 10.58
CA LYS A 29 5.91 9.02 11.18
C LYS A 29 6.11 9.96 12.37
N CYS A 30 7.15 9.76 13.18
CA CYS A 30 7.37 10.55 14.40
C CYS A 30 8.81 10.99 14.63
N GLU A 31 9.69 10.79 13.65
CA GLU A 31 11.09 11.26 13.64
C GLU A 31 11.98 10.70 14.77
N THR A 32 11.48 9.80 15.62
CA THR A 32 12.31 9.12 16.63
C THR A 32 13.43 8.33 15.98
N THR A 33 14.58 8.25 16.64
CA THR A 33 15.74 7.46 16.20
C THR A 33 15.88 6.14 16.98
N PHE A 34 14.94 5.85 17.88
CA PHE A 34 14.98 4.67 18.76
C PHE A 34 14.13 3.51 18.23
N ASN A 35 14.62 2.27 18.44
CA ASN A 35 13.90 1.02 18.13
C ASN A 35 13.35 0.97 16.70
N LEU A 36 14.22 1.25 15.73
CA LEU A 36 13.87 1.33 14.32
C LEU A 36 13.85 -0.04 13.64
N GLN A 37 12.88 -0.21 12.74
CA GLN A 37 12.75 -1.34 11.84
C GLN A 37 12.66 -0.80 10.40
N VAL A 38 13.30 -1.50 9.47
CA VAL A 38 13.09 -1.25 8.04
C VAL A 38 11.96 -2.15 7.61
N ASP A 39 10.87 -1.52 7.18
CA ASP A 39 9.62 -2.14 6.78
C ASP A 39 9.39 -1.92 5.30
N HIS A 40 8.86 -2.94 4.63
CA HIS A 40 8.39 -2.81 3.26
C HIS A 40 7.10 -2.02 3.27
N ILE A 41 7.05 -0.93 2.53
CA ILE A 41 5.89 -0.07 2.62
C ILE A 41 4.69 -0.76 1.98
N ILE A 42 4.89 -1.29 0.78
CA ILE A 42 4.05 -2.31 0.15
C ILE A 42 4.58 -3.68 0.56
N SER A 43 3.73 -4.51 1.16
CA SER A 43 4.11 -5.88 1.50
C SER A 43 4.57 -6.63 0.25
N HIS A 44 5.80 -7.17 0.28
CA HIS A 44 6.43 -7.80 -0.87
C HIS A 44 5.78 -9.13 -1.27
N ARG A 45 5.08 -9.82 -0.36
CA ARG A 45 4.35 -11.09 -0.58
C ARG A 45 4.95 -12.12 -1.53
N ASN A 46 6.24 -12.40 -1.36
CA ASN A 46 7.01 -13.32 -2.21
C ASN A 46 7.26 -12.84 -3.65
N ASN A 47 7.02 -11.57 -3.98
CA ASN A 47 7.60 -10.88 -5.15
C ASN A 47 9.00 -10.34 -4.81
N GLU A 48 10.03 -10.73 -5.59
CA GLU A 48 11.43 -10.36 -5.33
C GLU A 48 11.69 -8.88 -5.67
N ASP A 49 11.05 -8.38 -6.74
CA ASP A 49 11.19 -6.99 -7.17
C ASP A 49 10.67 -6.07 -6.06
N LEU A 50 9.52 -6.37 -5.45
CA LEU A 50 9.02 -5.62 -4.30
C LEU A 50 9.86 -5.82 -3.02
N PHE A 51 10.51 -6.98 -2.88
CA PHE A 51 11.35 -7.28 -1.71
C PHE A 51 12.67 -6.52 -1.73
N LEU A 52 13.27 -6.34 -2.91
CA LEU A 52 14.57 -5.67 -3.11
C LEU A 52 14.45 -4.26 -3.71
N ASP A 53 13.24 -3.74 -3.91
CA ASP A 53 13.02 -2.36 -4.37
C ASP A 53 13.47 -1.35 -3.29
N PRO A 54 14.49 -0.51 -3.56
CA PRO A 54 14.96 0.49 -2.61
C PRO A 54 13.93 1.58 -2.31
N GLU A 55 12.99 1.85 -3.21
CA GLU A 55 11.95 2.85 -3.00
C GLU A 55 10.81 2.28 -2.15
N ASN A 56 10.64 0.95 -2.10
CA ASN A 56 9.60 0.27 -1.32
C ASN A 56 9.95 0.10 0.18
N LEU A 57 10.88 0.89 0.73
CA LEU A 57 11.34 0.76 2.11
C LEU A 57 11.07 2.01 2.93
N GLN A 58 10.57 1.83 4.15
CA GLN A 58 10.44 2.87 5.17
C GLN A 58 11.09 2.46 6.47
N THR A 59 11.51 3.46 7.23
CA THR A 59 12.00 3.29 8.60
C THR A 59 10.86 3.62 9.54
N LEU A 60 10.47 2.67 10.39
CA LEU A 60 9.43 2.85 11.40
C LEU A 60 9.95 2.48 12.78
N CYS A 61 9.47 3.16 13.82
CA CYS A 61 9.64 2.67 15.18
C CYS A 61 8.69 1.49 15.41
N ILE A 62 8.96 0.68 16.45
CA ILE A 62 8.18 -0.51 16.77
C ILE A 62 6.66 -0.26 16.90
N GLN A 63 6.27 0.91 17.44
CA GLN A 63 4.87 1.31 17.57
C GLN A 63 4.21 1.48 16.20
N HIS A 64 4.77 2.33 15.34
CA HIS A 64 4.19 2.59 14.01
C HIS A 64 4.26 1.37 13.09
N HIS A 65 5.28 0.52 13.23
CA HIS A 65 5.34 -0.75 12.51
C HIS A 65 4.20 -1.70 12.91
N SER A 66 3.93 -1.81 14.22
CA SER A 66 2.80 -2.59 14.75
C SER A 66 1.45 -2.03 14.30
N GLU A 67 1.29 -0.70 14.35
CA GLU A 67 0.07 -0.02 13.86
C GLU A 67 -0.19 -0.33 12.38
N LYS A 68 0.81 -0.22 11.51
CA LYS A 68 0.70 -0.60 10.09
C LYS A 68 0.25 -2.05 9.94
N THR A 69 0.93 -2.97 10.64
CA THR A 69 0.59 -4.40 10.61
C THR A 69 -0.87 -4.65 11.01
N ASN A 70 -1.34 -4.00 12.08
CA ASN A 70 -2.71 -4.16 12.58
C ASN A 70 -3.77 -3.58 11.63
N GLN A 71 -3.48 -2.47 10.94
CA GLN A 71 -4.41 -1.92 9.95
C GLN A 71 -4.70 -2.91 8.82
N THR A 72 -3.65 -3.59 8.31
CA THR A 72 -3.79 -4.65 7.30
C THR A 72 -4.65 -5.81 7.79
N LYS A 73 -4.38 -6.31 9.00
CA LYS A 73 -5.19 -7.38 9.61
C LYS A 73 -6.62 -6.96 9.86
N GLY A 74 -6.88 -5.67 10.12
CA GLY A 74 -8.23 -5.14 10.29
C GLY A 74 -9.16 -5.36 9.09
N LEU A 75 -8.60 -5.60 7.90
CA LEU A 75 -9.37 -5.79 6.68
C LEU A 75 -10.25 -7.05 6.69
N ILE A 76 -9.86 -8.09 7.45
CA ILE A 76 -10.61 -9.35 7.53
C ILE A 76 -11.98 -9.20 8.20
N PHE A 77 -12.17 -8.12 8.98
CA PHE A 77 -13.43 -7.85 9.68
C PHE A 77 -14.43 -7.09 8.81
N PHE A 78 -14.03 -6.58 7.64
CA PHE A 78 -14.94 -5.92 6.71
C PHE A 78 -15.74 -6.94 5.90
N LYS A 79 -16.99 -6.58 5.56
CA LYS A 79 -17.85 -7.45 4.75
C LYS A 79 -17.32 -7.52 3.32
N ARG A 80 -17.26 -8.72 2.76
CA ARG A 80 -16.82 -8.89 1.38
C ARG A 80 -17.88 -8.41 0.39
N SER A 81 -17.45 -7.62 -0.59
CA SER A 81 -18.29 -7.11 -1.67
C SER A 81 -18.25 -8.06 -2.87
N ASN A 82 -19.42 -8.29 -3.48
CA ASN A 82 -19.52 -9.01 -4.75
C ASN A 82 -19.25 -8.10 -5.97
N LEU A 83 -19.23 -6.78 -5.78
CA LEU A 83 -18.90 -5.84 -6.83
C LEU A 83 -17.39 -5.82 -7.07
N PRO A 84 -16.92 -5.81 -8.34
CA PRO A 84 -15.52 -5.55 -8.66
C PRO A 84 -15.11 -4.13 -8.27
N LEU A 85 -13.85 -3.97 -7.91
CA LEU A 85 -13.20 -2.66 -7.75
C LEU A 85 -12.28 -2.44 -8.94
N LYS A 86 -12.49 -1.34 -9.66
CA LYS A 86 -11.63 -0.92 -10.76
C LYS A 86 -10.78 0.27 -10.35
N ILE A 87 -9.50 0.25 -10.72
CA ILE A 87 -8.57 1.35 -10.51
C ILE A 87 -7.94 1.66 -11.87
N ASN A 88 -8.28 2.79 -12.46
CA ASN A 88 -7.74 3.22 -13.74
C ASN A 88 -6.72 4.34 -13.52
N THR A 89 -5.54 4.22 -14.12
CA THR A 89 -4.49 5.25 -14.11
C THR A 89 -4.44 6.02 -15.43
N GLY A 90 -3.84 7.21 -15.41
CA GLY A 90 -3.71 8.09 -16.58
C GLY A 90 -5.02 8.78 -16.99
N VAL A 91 -6.03 8.83 -16.12
CA VAL A 91 -7.34 9.39 -16.45
C VAL A 91 -7.33 10.90 -16.29
N VAL A 92 -7.64 11.63 -17.36
CA VAL A 92 -7.78 13.09 -17.33
C VAL A 92 -8.89 13.48 -16.35
N GLY A 93 -8.58 14.36 -15.41
CA GLY A 93 -9.51 14.76 -14.35
C GLY A 93 -9.66 13.75 -13.20
N GLY A 94 -8.87 12.67 -13.22
CA GLY A 94 -8.81 11.71 -12.12
C GLY A 94 -8.26 12.31 -10.82
N ILE A 95 -8.36 11.54 -9.75
CA ILE A 95 -7.82 11.82 -8.43
C ILE A 95 -6.31 12.03 -8.54
N ASN A 96 -5.84 13.15 -7.98
CA ASN A 96 -4.42 13.50 -7.96
C ASN A 96 -3.77 12.98 -6.68
N LEU A 97 -2.94 11.95 -6.82
CA LEU A 97 -2.27 11.30 -5.69
C LEU A 97 -1.19 12.17 -5.02
N HIS A 98 -0.82 13.32 -5.58
CA HIS A 98 0.08 14.25 -4.88
C HIS A 98 -0.62 15.09 -3.80
N LEU A 99 -1.95 15.06 -3.73
CA LEU A 99 -2.74 15.81 -2.75
C LEU A 99 -3.05 14.96 -1.50
N GLU A 100 -2.00 14.40 -0.90
CA GLU A 100 -2.07 13.42 0.20
C GLU A 100 -2.87 13.92 1.42
N GLN A 101 -2.83 15.23 1.69
CA GLN A 101 -3.55 15.85 2.82
C GLN A 101 -5.08 15.67 2.73
N PHE A 102 -5.59 15.31 1.55
CA PHE A 102 -7.01 15.15 1.29
C PHE A 102 -7.41 13.71 0.95
N ILE A 103 -6.56 12.71 1.20
CA ILE A 103 -6.87 11.28 0.92
C ILE A 103 -8.25 10.88 1.47
N LYS A 104 -8.56 11.26 2.72
CA LYS A 104 -9.87 10.98 3.34
C LYS A 104 -11.03 11.61 2.60
N LEU A 105 -10.87 12.85 2.13
CA LEU A 105 -11.91 13.53 1.32
C LEU A 105 -12.03 12.89 -0.06
N GLN A 106 -10.91 12.47 -0.65
CA GLN A 106 -10.85 11.83 -1.95
C GLN A 106 -11.44 10.41 -1.94
N ALA A 107 -11.38 9.72 -0.81
CA ALA A 107 -12.03 8.41 -0.64
C ALA A 107 -13.56 8.48 -0.78
N HIS A 108 -14.15 9.68 -0.80
CA HIS A 108 -15.57 9.90 -1.11
C HIS A 108 -15.86 10.20 -2.60
N TYR A 109 -14.83 10.44 -3.43
CA TYR A 109 -14.93 10.90 -4.83
C TYR A 109 -14.90 9.79 -5.89
N PHE A 110 -14.93 8.53 -5.49
CA PHE A 110 -15.00 7.36 -6.39
C PHE A 110 -16.42 7.17 -6.94
N THR A 111 -16.54 6.50 -8.08
CA THR A 111 -17.85 6.28 -8.71
C THR A 111 -18.39 4.91 -8.34
N ASN A 112 -19.69 4.85 -8.04
CA ASN A 112 -20.42 3.61 -7.78
C ASN A 112 -21.37 3.32 -8.94
N TYR A 113 -21.20 2.17 -9.55
CA TYR A 113 -22.12 1.63 -10.53
C TYR A 113 -22.79 0.40 -9.96
N ALA A 114 -23.94 0.03 -10.55
CA ALA A 114 -24.63 -1.21 -10.19
C ALA A 114 -23.75 -2.47 -10.41
N THR A 115 -22.71 -2.37 -11.24
CA THR A 115 -21.86 -3.50 -11.65
C THR A 115 -20.44 -3.45 -11.12
N HIS A 116 -19.96 -2.31 -10.59
CA HIS A 116 -18.60 -2.14 -10.07
C HIS A 116 -18.43 -0.80 -9.33
N CYS A 117 -17.35 -0.69 -8.55
CA CYS A 117 -16.85 0.59 -8.02
C CYS A 117 -15.58 0.98 -8.79
N GLU A 118 -15.33 2.27 -8.99
CA GLU A 118 -14.23 2.75 -9.83
C GLU A 118 -13.48 3.94 -9.21
N PHE A 119 -12.15 3.82 -9.17
CA PHE A 119 -11.19 4.88 -8.89
C PHE A 119 -10.48 5.30 -10.17
N ASN A 120 -10.62 6.57 -10.55
CA ASN A 120 -9.90 7.15 -11.67
C ASN A 120 -8.76 7.99 -11.13
N ILE A 121 -7.53 7.60 -11.44
CA ILE A 121 -6.28 8.19 -10.97
C ILE A 121 -5.66 8.98 -12.12
N LYS A 122 -5.21 10.21 -11.83
CA LYS A 122 -4.63 11.12 -12.82
C LYS A 122 -3.25 10.65 -13.30
N GLN A 123 -2.42 10.21 -12.36
CA GLN A 123 -1.07 9.70 -12.62
C GLN A 123 -1.11 8.38 -13.38
N ASN A 124 -0.07 8.12 -14.16
CA ASN A 124 0.21 6.85 -14.84
C ASN A 124 1.62 6.40 -14.49
N ASN A 125 1.94 5.11 -14.62
CA ASN A 125 3.20 4.52 -14.19
C ASN A 125 3.55 4.94 -12.76
N LEU A 126 2.64 4.65 -11.83
CA LEU A 126 2.70 5.18 -10.47
C LEU A 126 4.06 4.93 -9.82
N ASN A 127 4.67 5.99 -9.31
CA ASN A 127 5.85 5.84 -8.48
C ASN A 127 5.48 5.32 -7.09
N TYR A 128 6.51 4.98 -6.33
CA TYR A 128 6.36 4.41 -5.01
C TYR A 128 5.48 5.25 -4.04
N LYS A 129 5.67 6.58 -4.00
CA LYS A 129 4.89 7.50 -3.16
C LYS A 129 3.41 7.56 -3.57
N GLU A 130 3.17 7.56 -4.88
CA GLU A 130 1.82 7.52 -5.44
C GLU A 130 1.13 6.19 -5.14
N LEU A 131 1.83 5.06 -5.25
CA LEU A 131 1.29 3.75 -4.87
C LEU A 131 0.89 3.71 -3.40
N GLN A 132 1.73 4.26 -2.51
CA GLN A 132 1.38 4.35 -1.09
C GLN A 132 0.13 5.20 -0.85
N THR A 133 0.04 6.35 -1.50
CA THR A 133 -1.14 7.21 -1.44
C THR A 133 -2.39 6.48 -1.93
N LEU A 134 -2.27 5.72 -3.02
CA LEU A 134 -3.36 4.93 -3.58
C LEU A 134 -3.82 3.85 -2.61
N VAL A 135 -2.89 3.16 -1.95
CA VAL A 135 -3.22 2.18 -0.91
C VAL A 135 -3.96 2.85 0.24
N ASP A 136 -3.45 3.97 0.74
CA ASP A 136 -4.09 4.72 1.82
C ASP A 136 -5.51 5.17 1.43
N LEU A 137 -5.69 5.66 0.20
CA LEU A 137 -6.99 6.03 -0.37
C LEU A 137 -7.98 4.86 -0.38
N VAL A 138 -7.56 3.70 -0.87
CA VAL A 138 -8.42 2.52 -0.96
C VAL A 138 -8.70 1.92 0.41
N LEU A 139 -7.72 1.93 1.32
CA LEU A 139 -7.92 1.51 2.72
C LEU A 139 -8.94 2.40 3.43
N GLU A 140 -8.85 3.72 3.27
CA GLU A 140 -9.85 4.65 3.80
C GLU A 140 -11.22 4.41 3.18
N PHE A 141 -11.29 4.13 1.88
CA PHE A 141 -12.53 3.74 1.22
C PHE A 141 -13.15 2.47 1.82
N PHE A 142 -12.35 1.43 2.06
CA PHE A 142 -12.82 0.19 2.72
C PHE A 142 -13.36 0.46 4.11
N LYS A 143 -12.68 1.30 4.90
CA LYS A 143 -13.15 1.74 6.22
C LYS A 143 -14.49 2.47 6.13
N ILE A 144 -14.62 3.43 5.22
CA ILE A 144 -15.86 4.22 5.02
C ILE A 144 -17.03 3.33 4.60
N LYS A 145 -16.79 2.32 3.76
CA LYS A 145 -17.84 1.41 3.31
C LYS A 145 -18.10 0.25 4.24
N GLY A 146 -17.18 -0.06 5.14
CA GLY A 146 -17.19 -1.32 5.88
C GLY A 146 -17.08 -2.53 4.94
N LEU A 147 -16.47 -2.36 3.77
CA LEU A 147 -16.39 -3.38 2.72
C LEU A 147 -14.95 -3.61 2.26
N VAL A 148 -14.68 -4.84 1.85
CA VAL A 148 -13.44 -5.24 1.17
C VAL A 148 -13.77 -5.89 -0.18
N PHE A 149 -12.95 -5.64 -1.20
CA PHE A 149 -13.23 -6.00 -2.60
C PHE A 149 -12.18 -6.98 -3.13
N GLU A 150 -12.56 -8.17 -3.58
CA GLU A 150 -11.59 -9.20 -4.03
C GLU A 150 -11.23 -9.12 -5.51
N ASN A 151 -12.18 -8.66 -6.35
CA ASN A 151 -12.02 -8.65 -7.80
C ASN A 151 -11.45 -7.31 -8.27
N ILE A 152 -10.21 -7.04 -7.88
CA ILE A 152 -9.53 -5.79 -8.19
C ILE A 152 -8.97 -5.83 -9.60
N LYS A 153 -9.32 -4.84 -10.41
CA LYS A 153 -8.85 -4.67 -11.79
C LYS A 153 -8.18 -3.32 -11.94
N SER A 154 -7.03 -3.30 -12.58
CA SER A 154 -6.34 -2.07 -12.96
C SER A 154 -5.64 -2.22 -14.30
N ASN A 155 -5.47 -1.11 -15.00
CA ASN A 155 -4.60 -1.01 -16.17
C ASN A 155 -3.10 -1.00 -15.78
N GLU A 156 -2.77 -0.86 -14.49
CA GLU A 156 -1.43 -1.05 -13.93
C GLU A 156 -1.32 -2.41 -13.26
N SER A 157 -0.45 -3.29 -13.76
CA SER A 157 -0.26 -4.63 -13.20
C SER A 157 0.20 -4.59 -11.74
N GLN A 158 1.12 -3.68 -11.42
CA GLN A 158 1.63 -3.47 -10.06
C GLN A 158 0.54 -3.13 -9.04
N VAL A 159 -0.52 -2.42 -9.46
CA VAL A 159 -1.65 -2.06 -8.60
C VAL A 159 -2.50 -3.30 -8.28
N VAL A 160 -2.78 -4.12 -9.29
CA VAL A 160 -3.55 -5.37 -9.09
C VAL A 160 -2.81 -6.30 -8.14
N GLU A 161 -1.50 -6.48 -8.35
CA GLU A 161 -0.67 -7.32 -7.50
C GLU A 161 -0.62 -6.78 -6.06
N LEU A 162 -0.38 -5.48 -5.89
CA LEU A 162 -0.36 -4.79 -4.60
C LEU A 162 -1.63 -5.05 -3.77
N PHE A 163 -2.80 -4.91 -4.38
CA PHE A 163 -4.04 -5.08 -3.64
C PHE A 163 -4.44 -6.54 -3.44
N ASN A 164 -4.27 -7.40 -4.45
CA ASN A 164 -4.46 -8.85 -4.28
C ASN A 164 -3.59 -9.38 -3.15
N ASN A 165 -2.37 -8.83 -3.08
CA ASN A 165 -1.50 -9.01 -1.95
C ASN A 165 -2.20 -8.50 -0.71
N LEU A 166 -2.38 -7.20 -0.48
CA LEU A 166 -3.04 -6.63 0.71
C LEU A 166 -4.19 -7.47 1.31
N LEU A 167 -5.05 -8.05 0.45
CA LEU A 167 -6.25 -8.81 0.81
C LEU A 167 -6.08 -10.30 1.12
N ALA A 168 -4.93 -10.91 0.84
CA ALA A 168 -4.70 -12.35 1.08
C ALA A 168 -4.32 -12.70 2.54
N GLU A 169 -4.56 -11.80 3.49
CA GLU A 169 -4.46 -12.01 4.96
C GLU A 169 -5.83 -12.17 5.59
#